data_AF-A0A7C4SL93-F1
#
_entry.id   AF-A0A7C4SL93-F1
#
_cell.length_a   1.000
_cell.length_b   1.000
_cell.length_c   1.000
_cell.angle_alpha   90.00
_cell.angle_beta   90.00
_cell.angle_gamma   90.00
#
_symmetry.space_group_name_H-M   'P 1'
#
loop_
_entity.id
_entity.type
_entity.pdbx_description
1 polymer ?
#
loop_
_entity_poly.entity_id
_entity_poly.type
_entity_poly.pdbx_seq_one_letter_code
_entity_poly.pdbx_strand_id
1 'polypeptide(L)'
;MLFSAHSLETSSSIFLGSYVLGKRPTCIKSHPFGLELPQFGLAVLELNFTLTHSPQGHINLESQYLKVTLRIVYSDRNLSSRITLEKPSLEESLEVFKLGISNRRTIIVVGECRIDYFGRGHSELDYGDRVVMIKSDGALMIHRPFGLEPVNWQPLGSMYRVYIENGNLIVEAYRRSPEEKIIMTFKRILFLTSLSLKDDASFRLYTSEEVMKKAFIKRPEIVEKGLRVVSEEKKIKSGLVDCLCVDLNGRIVVLEFKRNRAGVDAVEQLSNYVQELRAGGSEVRGVLVAPSLTREAYDKLKSLKLEFKRLSVEKFIEVLESIRERLRFQTS
;
A
#
# COMPACT_ATOMS: atom_id res chain seq x y z
N MET A 1 25.01 36.01 44.89
CA MET A 1 23.63 35.93 45.39
C MET A 1 22.81 36.86 44.50
N LEU A 2 21.94 36.38 43.59
CA LEU A 2 20.58 35.86 43.83
C LEU A 2 19.75 36.90 44.63
N PHE A 3 18.62 37.47 44.19
CA PHE A 3 17.53 37.07 43.27
C PHE A 3 16.88 38.34 42.66
N SER A 4 16.51 38.33 41.37
CA SER A 4 15.13 38.29 40.81
C SER A 4 14.21 39.48 41.10
N ALA A 5 13.75 40.12 40.02
CA ALA A 5 12.35 40.50 39.87
C ALA A 5 11.91 40.12 38.43
N HIS A 6 11.30 38.94 38.29
CA HIS A 6 10.57 38.57 37.07
C HIS A 6 9.26 39.36 37.01
N SER A 7 9.09 40.18 35.97
CA SER A 7 7.79 40.74 35.59
C SER A 7 6.96 39.65 34.90
N LEU A 8 5.89 39.21 35.56
CA LEU A 8 4.88 38.33 34.98
C LEU A 8 4.07 39.11 33.93
N GLU A 9 4.23 38.78 32.65
CA GLU A 9 3.27 39.14 31.61
C GLU A 9 2.02 38.26 31.77
N THR A 10 0.90 38.83 32.17
CA THR A 10 -0.40 38.15 32.12
C THR A 10 -1.06 38.43 30.78
N SER A 11 -1.06 37.46 29.87
CA SER A 11 -1.83 37.51 28.62
C SER A 11 -3.17 36.81 28.81
N SER A 12 -4.28 37.54 28.67
CA SER A 12 -5.62 36.98 28.61
C SER A 12 -6.09 36.93 27.16
N SER A 13 -6.35 35.72 26.65
CA SER A 13 -6.95 35.49 25.33
C SER A 13 -8.45 35.24 25.47
N ILE A 14 -9.26 36.03 24.77
CA ILE A 14 -10.73 35.90 24.76
C ILE A 14 -11.15 35.39 23.37
N PHE A 15 -11.77 34.20 23.32
CA PHE A 15 -12.38 33.67 22.10
C PHE A 15 -13.79 34.25 21.96
N LEU A 16 -14.02 35.04 20.91
CA LEU A 16 -15.30 35.75 20.70
C LEU A 16 -16.24 35.04 19.71
N GLY A 17 -15.84 33.92 19.11
CA GLY A 17 -16.70 33.08 18.28
C GLY A 17 -16.14 32.77 16.89
N SER A 18 -16.81 31.88 16.17
CA SER A 18 -16.52 31.48 14.80
C SER A 18 -17.72 31.79 13.89
N TYR A 19 -17.47 32.35 12.71
CA TYR A 19 -18.50 32.65 11.71
C TYR A 19 -18.33 31.78 10.48
N VAL A 20 -19.42 31.19 9.99
CA VAL A 20 -19.49 30.38 8.77
C VAL A 20 -20.14 31.20 7.66
N LEU A 21 -19.39 31.55 6.61
CA LEU A 21 -19.96 32.19 5.42
C LEU A 21 -20.61 31.14 4.51
N GLY A 22 -21.94 31.07 4.54
CA GLY A 22 -22.76 30.18 3.71
C GLY A 22 -23.15 30.80 2.37
N LYS A 23 -23.07 30.00 1.30
CA LYS A 23 -23.38 30.31 -0.11
C LYS A 23 -24.63 31.18 -0.33
N ARG A 24 -24.47 32.38 -0.93
CA ARG A 24 -25.34 32.88 -2.02
C ARG A 24 -24.55 33.82 -2.95
N PRO A 25 -24.79 33.78 -4.28
CA PRO A 25 -24.10 34.62 -5.24
C PRO A 25 -24.82 35.97 -5.34
N THR A 26 -24.44 36.93 -4.51
CA THR A 26 -24.75 38.35 -4.79
C THR A 26 -23.59 39.21 -4.33
N CYS A 27 -23.01 39.92 -5.30
CA CYS A 27 -22.01 40.99 -5.20
C CYS A 27 -21.88 41.58 -3.78
N ILE A 28 -20.78 41.30 -3.09
CA ILE A 28 -20.37 42.11 -1.93
C ILE A 28 -19.51 43.24 -2.48
N LYS A 29 -20.12 44.44 -2.59
CA LYS A 29 -19.36 45.67 -2.73
C LYS A 29 -18.57 45.90 -1.43
N SER A 30 -17.25 45.99 -1.58
CA SER A 30 -16.27 46.60 -0.66
C SER A 30 -16.35 46.23 0.83
N HIS A 31 -15.51 45.27 1.25
CA HIS A 31 -15.05 45.18 2.64
C HIS A 31 -14.07 46.33 2.94
N PRO A 32 -14.00 46.87 4.18
CA PRO A 32 -13.21 48.07 4.51
C PRO A 32 -11.69 47.86 4.45
N PHE A 33 -11.22 46.65 4.11
CA PHE A 33 -9.79 46.30 3.99
C PHE A 33 -9.36 45.90 2.57
N GLY A 34 -10.23 46.02 1.55
CA GLY A 34 -9.84 45.81 0.16
C GLY A 34 -9.39 44.38 -0.22
N LEU A 35 -9.75 43.36 0.58
CA LEU A 35 -9.40 41.96 0.31
C LEU A 35 -10.37 41.33 -0.71
N GLU A 36 -9.85 40.95 -1.88
CA GLU A 36 -10.56 40.07 -2.82
C GLU A 36 -10.51 38.62 -2.33
N LEU A 37 -11.67 38.00 -2.15
CA LEU A 37 -11.81 36.58 -1.80
C LEU A 37 -12.17 35.75 -3.05
N PRO A 38 -11.56 34.57 -3.26
CA PRO A 38 -11.91 33.71 -4.39
C PRO A 38 -13.34 33.16 -4.26
N GLN A 39 -14.01 32.97 -5.41
CA GLN A 39 -15.45 32.73 -5.52
C GLN A 39 -15.97 31.39 -4.94
N PHE A 40 -15.10 30.46 -4.55
CA PHE A 40 -15.51 29.13 -4.08
C PHE A 40 -14.67 28.64 -2.90
N GLY A 41 -15.28 28.47 -1.72
CA GLY A 41 -14.66 27.88 -0.53
C GLY A 41 -15.47 28.14 0.74
N LEU A 42 -15.29 27.31 1.78
CA LEU A 42 -15.69 27.66 3.14
C LEU A 42 -14.50 28.38 3.77
N ALA A 43 -14.64 29.66 4.10
CA ALA A 43 -13.67 30.41 4.88
C ALA A 43 -14.14 30.45 6.34
N VAL A 44 -13.34 29.92 7.25
CA VAL A 44 -13.52 30.12 8.68
C VAL A 44 -12.56 31.22 9.10
N LEU A 45 -13.11 32.31 9.61
CA LEU A 45 -12.34 33.45 10.12
C LEU A 45 -12.18 33.25 11.63
N GLU A 46 -10.97 32.94 12.08
CA GLU A 46 -10.63 33.00 13.51
C GLU A 46 -9.91 34.30 13.80
N LEU A 47 -10.49 35.11 14.68
CA LEU A 47 -9.93 36.37 15.15
C LEU A 47 -9.46 36.18 16.58
N ASN A 48 -8.15 36.22 16.79
CA ASN A 48 -7.55 36.23 18.13
C ASN A 48 -7.07 37.63 18.46
N PHE A 49 -7.49 38.15 19.63
CA PHE A 49 -7.04 39.42 20.18
C PHE A 49 -6.13 39.15 21.37
N THR A 50 -4.96 39.80 21.39
CA THR A 50 -4.07 39.78 22.54
C THR A 50 -3.76 41.21 22.93
N LEU A 51 -4.12 41.59 24.16
CA LEU A 51 -3.75 42.86 24.76
C LEU A 51 -2.49 42.64 25.62
N THR A 52 -1.44 43.40 25.32
CA THR A 52 -0.22 43.46 26.13
C THR A 52 -0.17 44.80 26.87
N HIS A 53 -0.03 44.76 28.20
CA HIS A 53 0.14 45.97 29.02
C HIS A 53 1.61 46.14 29.42
N SER A 54 2.12 47.36 29.32
CA SER A 54 3.41 47.76 29.92
C SER A 54 3.25 47.89 31.44
N PRO A 55 4.08 47.23 32.26
CA PRO A 55 4.00 47.32 33.71
C PRO A 55 4.90 48.45 34.22
N GLN A 56 4.51 49.72 33.99
CA GLN A 56 4.94 50.88 34.80
C GLN A 56 4.12 52.12 34.43
N GLY A 57 3.85 52.95 35.45
CA GLY A 57 2.78 53.94 35.49
C GLY A 57 2.82 55.03 34.42
N HIS A 58 1.64 55.63 34.21
CA HIS A 58 1.18 56.49 33.12
C HIS A 58 0.57 55.73 31.94
N ILE A 59 -0.77 55.77 31.88
CA ILE A 59 -1.56 55.35 30.73
C ILE A 59 -1.32 56.38 29.62
N ASN A 60 -0.35 56.08 28.74
CA ASN A 60 -0.21 56.78 27.47
C ASN A 60 -1.04 56.02 26.42
N LEU A 61 -2.08 56.67 25.88
CA LEU A 61 -3.04 56.05 24.94
C LEU A 61 -2.44 55.78 23.54
N GLU A 62 -1.20 56.21 23.27
CA GLU A 62 -0.60 56.14 21.93
C GLU A 62 0.11 54.81 21.59
N SER A 63 0.30 53.89 22.56
CA SER A 63 1.12 52.68 22.33
C SER A 63 0.43 51.36 22.70
N GLN A 64 -0.86 51.24 22.39
CA GLN A 64 -1.55 49.95 22.36
C GLN A 64 -1.61 49.44 20.92
N TYR A 65 -0.82 48.40 20.60
CA TYR A 65 -0.92 47.72 19.32
C TYR A 65 -1.83 46.51 19.46
N LEU A 66 -2.98 46.54 18.79
CA LEU A 66 -3.86 45.38 18.67
C LEU A 66 -3.22 44.39 17.67
N LYS A 67 -2.61 43.32 18.15
CA LYS A 67 -2.08 42.28 17.26
C LYS A 67 -3.22 41.36 16.82
N VAL A 68 -3.83 41.67 15.68
CA VAL A 68 -4.84 40.81 15.06
C VAL A 68 -4.12 39.75 14.24
N THR A 69 -4.18 38.50 14.69
CA THR A 69 -3.70 37.37 13.87
C THR A 69 -4.89 36.83 13.09
N LEU A 70 -4.92 37.13 11.79
CA LEU A 70 -5.95 36.67 10.87
C LEU A 70 -5.50 35.33 10.28
N ARG A 71 -6.11 34.22 10.71
CA ARG A 71 -5.86 32.91 10.10
C ARG A 71 -7.01 32.59 9.15
N ILE A 72 -6.76 32.73 7.84
CA ILE A 72 -7.73 32.34 6.81
C ILE A 72 -7.50 30.86 6.52
N VAL A 73 -8.41 30.01 6.98
CA VAL A 73 -8.44 28.59 6.60
C VAL A 73 -9.27 28.47 5.33
N TYR A 74 -8.61 28.37 4.18
CA TYR A 74 -9.26 28.00 2.93
C TYR A 74 -9.52 26.51 2.92
N SER A 75 -10.79 26.10 2.89
CA SER A 75 -11.14 24.79 2.35
C SER A 75 -11.28 24.92 0.85
N ASP A 76 -10.15 24.82 0.15
CA ASP A 76 -10.19 24.60 -1.29
C ASP A 76 -10.85 23.24 -1.52
N ARG A 77 -12.08 23.24 -2.04
CA ARG A 77 -12.76 21.99 -2.41
C ARG A 77 -12.09 21.31 -3.62
N ASN A 78 -10.97 21.84 -4.11
CA ASN A 78 -10.24 21.32 -5.28
C ASN A 78 -8.70 21.29 -5.15
N LEU A 79 -8.14 21.00 -3.96
CA LEU A 79 -6.75 20.52 -3.85
C LEU A 79 -6.71 19.17 -3.10
N SER A 80 -6.17 18.07 -3.65
CA SER A 80 -4.77 17.88 -4.08
C SER A 80 -3.70 18.23 -3.03
N SER A 81 -4.06 18.86 -1.89
CA SER A 81 -3.07 19.33 -0.92
C SER A 81 -2.78 18.22 0.09
N ARG A 82 -1.72 17.47 -0.22
CA ARG A 82 -0.89 16.76 0.75
C ARG A 82 -0.72 17.62 2.01
N ILE A 83 -0.91 17.03 3.19
CA ILE A 83 -0.56 17.64 4.47
C ILE A 83 0.66 16.88 4.98
N THR A 84 1.72 17.60 5.35
CA THR A 84 2.92 17.00 5.96
C THR A 84 3.36 17.89 7.11
N LEU A 85 3.55 17.29 8.29
CA LEU A 85 3.98 17.96 9.50
C LEU A 85 5.24 17.26 10.05
N GLU A 86 6.22 18.06 10.46
CA GLU A 86 7.43 17.60 11.16
C GLU A 86 7.28 17.91 12.64
N LYS A 87 7.47 16.89 13.49
CA LYS A 87 7.31 16.96 14.95
C LYS A 87 6.03 17.71 15.40
N PRO A 88 4.84 17.38 14.85
CA PRO A 88 3.59 18.05 15.23
C PRO A 88 3.24 17.80 16.69
N SER A 89 2.42 18.68 17.27
CA SER A 89 1.75 18.42 18.54
C SER A 89 0.79 17.23 18.41
N LEU A 90 0.37 16.65 19.54
CA LEU A 90 -0.61 15.55 19.53
C LEU A 90 -1.98 16.04 19.04
N GLU A 91 -2.34 17.29 19.32
CA GLU A 91 -3.57 17.96 18.88
C GLU A 91 -3.56 18.21 17.37
N GLU A 92 -2.46 18.74 16.83
CA GLU A 92 -2.29 18.89 15.37
C GLU A 92 -2.38 17.53 14.68
N SER A 93 -1.77 16.51 15.27
CA SER A 93 -1.79 15.15 14.77
C SER A 93 -3.21 14.58 14.77
N LEU A 94 -3.97 14.76 15.85
CA LEU A 94 -5.37 14.34 15.98
C LEU A 94 -6.22 14.86 14.82
N GLU A 95 -6.10 16.15 14.50
CA GLU A 95 -6.87 16.77 13.42
C GLU A 95 -6.49 16.23 12.05
N VAL A 96 -5.19 16.02 11.80
CA VAL A 96 -4.72 15.39 10.55
C VAL A 96 -5.22 13.94 10.42
N PHE A 97 -5.21 13.17 11.51
CA PHE A 97 -5.76 11.81 11.50
C PHE A 97 -7.25 11.81 11.19
N LYS A 98 -8.06 12.62 11.89
CA LYS A 98 -9.51 12.72 11.65
C LYS A 98 -9.80 13.12 10.20
N LEU A 99 -9.11 14.12 9.69
CA LEU A 99 -9.28 14.59 8.31
C LEU A 99 -8.85 13.53 7.29
N GLY A 100 -7.72 12.86 7.54
CA GLY A 100 -7.20 11.82 6.65
C GLY A 100 -8.12 10.60 6.59
N ILE A 101 -8.58 10.10 7.74
CA ILE A 101 -9.48 8.95 7.85
C ILE A 101 -10.83 9.25 7.20
N SER A 102 -11.44 10.41 7.52
CA SER A 102 -12.76 10.78 6.96
C SER A 102 -12.75 10.95 5.44
N ASN A 103 -11.63 11.42 4.88
CA ASN A 103 -11.45 11.57 3.44
C ASN A 103 -10.80 10.36 2.75
N ARG A 104 -10.66 9.22 3.45
CA ARG A 104 -10.01 8.00 2.93
C ARG A 104 -8.65 8.27 2.28
N ARG A 105 -7.84 9.11 2.93
CA ARG A 105 -6.47 9.42 2.51
C ARG A 105 -5.50 8.38 3.08
N THR A 106 -4.39 8.18 2.38
CA THR A 106 -3.26 7.42 2.92
C THR A 106 -2.56 8.28 3.98
N ILE A 107 -2.40 7.75 5.19
CA ILE A 107 -1.69 8.40 6.28
C ILE A 107 -0.39 7.62 6.55
N ILE A 108 0.72 8.33 6.66
CA ILE A 108 1.99 7.76 7.13
C ILE A 108 2.42 8.57 8.34
N VAL A 109 2.71 7.89 9.44
CA VAL A 109 3.17 8.50 10.69
C VAL A 109 4.44 7.78 11.16
N VAL A 110 5.38 8.57 11.68
CA VAL A 110 6.55 8.06 12.39
C VAL A 110 6.51 8.66 13.79
N GLY A 111 6.60 7.83 14.81
CA GLY A 111 6.52 8.29 16.19
C GLY A 111 6.76 7.20 17.21
N GLU A 112 6.94 7.62 18.46
CA GLU A 112 7.10 6.74 19.61
C GLU A 112 5.72 6.30 20.09
N CYS A 113 5.40 5.02 19.91
CA CYS A 113 4.13 4.48 20.38
C CYS A 113 4.25 3.09 21.00
N ARG A 114 3.28 2.76 21.85
CA ARG A 114 2.98 1.40 22.31
C ARG A 114 1.86 0.83 21.44
N ILE A 115 1.89 -0.49 21.22
CA ILE A 115 0.88 -1.21 20.43
C ILE A 115 0.30 -2.33 21.29
N ASP A 116 -1.02 -2.38 21.37
CA ASP A 116 -1.76 -3.47 22.01
C ASP A 116 -2.74 -4.06 20.99
N TYR A 117 -2.65 -5.37 20.74
CA TYR A 117 -3.49 -6.09 19.79
C TYR A 117 -4.33 -7.15 20.49
N PHE A 118 -5.62 -7.14 20.17
CA PHE A 118 -6.63 -8.07 20.67
C PHE A 118 -7.37 -8.69 19.49
N GLY A 119 -7.48 -10.01 19.43
CA GLY A 119 -8.17 -10.69 18.34
C GLY A 119 -8.02 -12.19 18.42
N ARG A 120 -7.71 -12.83 17.28
CA ARG A 120 -7.38 -14.28 17.23
C ARG A 120 -6.16 -14.68 18.07
N GLY A 121 -5.37 -13.69 18.46
CA GLY A 121 -4.33 -13.80 19.47
C GLY A 121 -4.30 -12.50 20.29
N HIS A 122 -3.35 -12.43 21.21
CA HIS A 122 -3.06 -11.23 21.98
C HIS A 122 -1.59 -10.89 21.79
N SER A 123 -1.26 -9.61 21.57
CA SER A 123 0.13 -9.17 21.61
C SER A 123 0.26 -7.75 22.14
N GLU A 124 1.36 -7.52 22.83
CA GLU A 124 1.74 -6.20 23.34
C GLU A 124 3.15 -5.90 22.85
N LEU A 125 3.37 -4.66 22.43
CA LEU A 125 4.67 -4.16 22.03
C LEU A 125 4.87 -2.78 22.67
N ASP A 126 5.82 -2.71 23.61
CA ASP A 126 6.07 -1.52 24.42
C ASP A 126 6.60 -0.33 23.60
N TYR A 127 6.68 0.84 24.22
CA TYR A 127 7.07 2.08 23.57
C TYR A 127 8.36 1.98 22.76
N GLY A 128 8.31 2.56 21.55
CA GLY A 128 9.44 2.65 20.64
C GLY A 128 9.03 3.29 19.32
N ASP A 129 10.01 3.78 18.57
CA ASP A 129 9.75 4.44 17.28
C ASP A 129 9.29 3.43 16.23
N ARG A 130 8.16 3.75 15.59
CA ARG A 130 7.54 2.91 14.55
C ARG A 130 7.14 3.75 13.36
N VAL A 131 7.11 3.11 12.20
CA VAL A 131 6.48 3.64 10.99
C VAL A 131 5.11 2.99 10.87
N VAL A 132 4.05 3.80 10.90
CA VAL A 132 2.67 3.32 10.75
C VAL A 132 2.07 3.89 9.47
N MET A 133 1.41 3.03 8.70
CA MET A 133 0.72 3.38 7.47
C MET A 133 -0.74 2.95 7.56
N ILE A 134 -1.64 3.91 7.33
CA ILE A 134 -3.07 3.66 7.10
C ILE A 134 -3.33 3.94 5.63
N LYS A 135 -3.81 2.95 4.89
CA LYS A 135 -4.14 3.08 3.46
C LYS A 135 -5.55 3.65 3.27
N SER A 136 -5.84 4.12 2.06
CA SER A 136 -7.15 4.67 1.67
C SER A 136 -8.29 3.65 1.72
N ASP A 137 -7.96 2.36 1.63
CA ASP A 137 -8.89 1.22 1.81
C ASP A 137 -9.08 0.81 3.29
N GLY A 138 -8.43 1.51 4.21
CA GLY A 138 -8.49 1.26 5.65
C GLY A 138 -7.48 0.24 6.17
N ALA A 139 -6.64 -0.37 5.33
CA ALA A 139 -5.62 -1.30 5.83
C ALA A 139 -4.56 -0.58 6.69
N LEU A 140 -4.12 -1.23 7.77
CA LEU A 140 -3.10 -0.75 8.71
C LEU A 140 -1.85 -1.61 8.62
N MET A 141 -0.68 -0.98 8.60
CA MET A 141 0.60 -1.65 8.76
C MET A 141 1.46 -0.87 9.76
N ILE A 142 2.06 -1.58 10.72
CA ILE A 142 2.96 -1.02 11.73
C ILE A 142 4.31 -1.72 11.56
N HIS A 143 5.36 -0.96 11.25
CA HIS A 143 6.71 -1.47 11.07
C HIS A 143 7.63 -0.99 12.19
N ARG A 144 8.51 -1.89 12.62
CA ARG A 144 9.74 -1.55 13.34
C ARG A 144 10.74 -0.97 12.33
N PRO A 145 11.82 -0.28 12.77
CA PRO A 145 12.86 0.20 11.86
C PRO A 145 13.68 -0.91 11.19
N PHE A 146 13.37 -2.18 11.46
CA PHE A 146 14.02 -3.36 10.91
C PHE A 146 12.98 -4.45 10.61
N GLY A 147 13.36 -5.40 9.78
CA GLY A 147 12.49 -6.49 9.32
C GLY A 147 11.70 -6.10 8.07
N LEU A 148 11.39 -7.11 7.24
CA LEU A 148 10.63 -6.92 6.01
C LEU A 148 9.13 -6.74 6.30
N GLU A 149 8.60 -7.58 7.20
CA GLU A 149 7.18 -7.65 7.50
C GLU A 149 6.74 -6.62 8.55
N PRO A 150 5.48 -6.16 8.50
CA PRO A 150 4.91 -5.37 9.59
C PRO A 150 4.84 -6.21 10.87
N VAL A 151 5.16 -5.59 12.02
CA VAL A 151 5.07 -6.26 13.33
C VAL A 151 3.62 -6.47 13.77
N ASN A 152 2.73 -5.55 13.40
CA ASN A 152 1.28 -5.66 13.54
C ASN A 152 0.62 -5.07 12.30
N TRP A 153 -0.51 -5.64 11.88
CA TRP A 153 -1.27 -5.17 10.74
C TRP A 153 -2.75 -5.49 10.90
N GLN A 154 -3.57 -4.77 10.15
CA GLN A 154 -5.01 -5.01 10.01
C GLN A 154 -5.37 -4.88 8.53
N PRO A 155 -6.21 -5.78 7.97
CA PRO A 155 -6.52 -5.78 6.54
C PRO A 155 -7.44 -4.62 6.14
N LEU A 156 -7.77 -4.56 4.85
CA LEU A 156 -8.71 -3.59 4.30
C LEU A 156 -10.06 -3.59 5.03
N GLY A 157 -10.71 -2.42 5.05
CA GLY A 157 -12.04 -2.24 5.66
C GLY A 157 -12.02 -2.02 7.17
N SER A 158 -10.86 -1.90 7.81
CA SER A 158 -10.77 -1.52 9.22
C SER A 158 -11.30 -0.10 9.46
N MET A 159 -11.98 0.08 10.59
CA MET A 159 -12.51 1.35 11.06
C MET A 159 -11.57 1.95 12.08
N TYR A 160 -11.54 3.29 12.16
CA TYR A 160 -10.61 3.99 13.03
C TYR A 160 -11.34 4.94 13.99
N ARG A 161 -10.83 5.01 15.22
CA ARG A 161 -11.17 6.04 16.20
C ARG A 161 -9.89 6.70 16.66
N VAL A 162 -9.86 8.03 16.70
CA VAL A 162 -8.69 8.79 17.12
C VAL A 162 -9.08 9.86 18.13
N TYR A 163 -8.37 9.91 19.24
CA TYR A 163 -8.63 10.82 20.35
C TYR A 163 -7.37 11.01 21.20
N ILE A 164 -7.37 12.03 22.06
CA ILE A 164 -6.34 12.22 23.06
C ILE A 164 -6.88 11.75 24.41
N GLU A 165 -6.09 10.96 25.13
CA GLU A 165 -6.41 10.47 26.46
C GLU A 165 -5.13 10.45 27.31
N ASN A 166 -5.20 10.98 28.53
CA ASN A 166 -4.08 11.03 29.47
C ASN A 166 -2.78 11.61 28.85
N GLY A 167 -2.91 12.65 28.02
CA GLY A 167 -1.77 13.30 27.36
C GLY A 167 -1.10 12.49 26.23
N ASN A 168 -1.75 11.41 25.75
CA ASN A 168 -1.27 10.60 24.63
C ASN A 168 -2.29 10.62 23.49
N LEU A 169 -1.82 10.51 22.26
CA LEU A 169 -2.69 10.34 21.08
C LEU A 169 -2.99 8.85 20.89
N ILE A 170 -4.25 8.48 20.99
CA ILE A 170 -4.73 7.12 20.81
C ILE A 170 -5.31 6.98 19.40
N VAL A 171 -4.80 6.00 18.64
CA VAL A 171 -5.35 5.60 17.34
C VAL A 171 -5.77 4.14 17.45
N GLU A 172 -7.08 3.90 17.48
CA GLU A 172 -7.65 2.56 17.51
C GLU A 172 -8.05 2.14 16.09
N ALA A 173 -7.62 0.96 15.66
CA ALA A 173 -8.09 0.28 14.46
C ALA A 173 -8.93 -0.94 14.86
N TYR A 174 -10.12 -1.07 14.28
CA TYR A 174 -11.08 -2.11 14.60
C TYR A 174 -11.62 -2.80 13.35
N ARG A 175 -11.79 -4.12 13.43
CA ARG A 175 -12.43 -4.97 12.43
C ARG A 175 -13.43 -5.89 13.10
N ARG A 176 -14.55 -6.17 12.42
CA ARG A 176 -15.66 -6.97 12.96
C ARG A 176 -15.58 -8.47 12.71
N SER A 177 -14.96 -8.91 11.60
CA SER A 177 -14.97 -10.32 11.21
C SER A 177 -13.62 -10.79 10.65
N PRO A 178 -12.84 -11.57 11.42
CA PRO A 178 -13.02 -11.79 12.86
C PRO A 178 -12.90 -10.47 13.63
N GLU A 179 -13.45 -10.43 14.85
CA GLU A 179 -13.31 -9.27 15.72
C GLU A 179 -11.85 -9.10 16.14
N GLU A 180 -11.27 -7.97 15.76
CA GLU A 180 -9.86 -7.64 16.00
C GLU A 180 -9.74 -6.15 16.29
N LYS A 181 -8.90 -5.78 17.26
CA LYS A 181 -8.62 -4.41 17.67
C LYS A 181 -7.11 -4.22 17.81
N ILE A 182 -6.58 -3.16 17.21
CA ILE A 182 -5.22 -2.67 17.46
C ILE A 182 -5.32 -1.27 18.06
N ILE A 183 -4.70 -1.06 19.22
CA ILE A 183 -4.61 0.23 19.88
C ILE A 183 -3.17 0.72 19.76
N MET A 184 -3.00 1.91 19.20
CA MET A 184 -1.70 2.57 19.07
C MET A 184 -1.70 3.81 19.97
N THR A 185 -0.87 3.79 21.00
CA THR A 185 -0.75 4.87 21.98
C THR A 185 0.53 5.66 21.71
N PHE A 186 0.41 6.81 21.05
CA PHE A 186 1.54 7.67 20.71
C PHE A 186 1.84 8.68 21.83
N LYS A 187 3.08 8.66 22.31
CA LYS A 187 3.64 9.69 23.19
C LYS A 187 4.15 10.90 22.41
N ARG A 188 4.74 10.65 21.25
CA ARG A 188 5.38 11.66 20.42
C ARG A 188 5.27 11.29 18.96
N ILE A 189 4.93 12.26 18.13
CA ILE A 189 4.97 12.14 16.67
C ILE A 189 6.23 12.86 16.16
N LEU A 190 7.04 12.16 15.37
CA LEU A 190 8.22 12.72 14.73
C LEU A 190 7.89 13.25 13.32
N PHE A 191 6.98 12.59 12.62
CA PHE A 191 6.55 12.95 11.27
C PHE A 191 5.14 12.44 11.03
N LEU A 192 4.31 13.23 10.35
CA LEU A 192 2.96 12.83 9.94
C LEU A 192 2.63 13.39 8.57
N THR A 193 2.10 12.56 7.68
CA THR A 193 1.60 13.00 6.38
C THR A 193 0.27 12.36 6.02
N SER A 194 -0.60 13.11 5.36
CA SER A 194 -1.85 12.65 4.77
C SER A 194 -1.86 12.94 3.27
N LEU A 195 -2.07 11.90 2.46
CA LEU A 195 -1.85 11.89 1.01
C LEU A 195 -3.06 11.32 0.28
N SER A 196 -3.43 11.95 -0.84
CA SER A 196 -4.37 11.37 -1.81
C SER A 196 -3.55 10.71 -2.93
N LEU A 197 -3.26 9.42 -2.77
CA LEU A 197 -2.54 8.63 -3.76
C LEU A 197 -3.52 8.11 -4.83
N LYS A 198 -3.10 8.11 -6.10
CA LYS A 198 -3.84 7.52 -7.22
C LYS A 198 -2.98 6.41 -7.82
N ASP A 199 -3.59 5.25 -8.02
CA ASP A 199 -2.98 4.13 -8.72
C ASP A 199 -4.02 3.51 -9.66
N ASP A 200 -4.01 3.98 -10.91
CA ASP A 200 -4.91 3.51 -11.97
C ASP A 200 -4.23 2.41 -12.82
N ALA A 201 -3.00 2.01 -12.48
CA ALA A 201 -2.26 1.02 -13.23
C ALA A 201 -2.75 -0.40 -12.92
N SER A 202 -2.81 -1.27 -13.94
CA SER A 202 -3.07 -2.69 -13.69
C SER A 202 -1.80 -3.34 -13.13
N PHE A 203 -1.86 -3.86 -11.91
CA PHE A 203 -0.81 -4.72 -11.37
C PHE A 203 -0.85 -6.08 -12.08
N ARG A 204 0.26 -6.45 -12.74
CA ARG A 204 0.45 -7.77 -13.36
C ARG A 204 1.68 -8.42 -12.77
N LEU A 205 1.48 -9.39 -11.90
CA LEU A 205 2.55 -10.24 -11.42
C LEU A 205 2.68 -11.42 -12.37
N TYR A 206 3.72 -11.46 -13.19
CA TYR A 206 4.07 -12.68 -13.90
C TYR A 206 4.94 -13.52 -12.97
N THR A 207 4.41 -14.66 -12.51
CA THR A 207 5.28 -15.67 -11.91
C THR A 207 6.28 -16.15 -12.96
N SER A 208 7.48 -16.58 -12.56
CA SER A 208 8.46 -17.03 -13.54
C SER A 208 8.00 -18.29 -14.32
N GLU A 209 7.07 -19.08 -13.77
CA GLU A 209 6.43 -20.19 -14.50
C GLU A 209 5.49 -19.68 -15.59
N GLU A 210 4.69 -18.64 -15.32
CA GLU A 210 3.90 -17.99 -16.36
C GLU A 210 4.77 -17.38 -17.48
N VAL A 211 5.94 -16.82 -17.13
CA VAL A 211 6.89 -16.31 -18.13
C VAL A 211 7.37 -17.46 -19.03
N MET A 212 7.74 -18.60 -18.44
CA MET A 212 8.14 -19.80 -19.19
C MET A 212 7.02 -20.28 -20.12
N LYS A 213 5.79 -20.41 -19.60
CA LYS A 213 4.60 -20.78 -20.40
C LYS A 213 4.38 -19.82 -21.56
N LYS A 214 4.38 -18.51 -21.31
CA LYS A 214 4.13 -17.49 -22.35
C LYS A 214 5.17 -17.51 -23.47
N ALA A 215 6.45 -17.66 -23.13
CA ALA A 215 7.48 -17.80 -24.16
C ALA A 215 7.34 -19.11 -24.92
N PHE A 216 7.05 -20.21 -24.22
CA PHE A 216 6.81 -21.51 -24.85
C PHE A 216 5.67 -21.44 -25.87
N ILE A 217 4.51 -20.90 -25.49
CA ILE A 217 3.34 -20.76 -26.38
C ILE A 217 3.69 -19.98 -27.65
N LYS A 218 4.48 -18.91 -27.52
CA LYS A 218 4.90 -18.09 -28.65
C LYS A 218 5.98 -18.75 -29.52
N ARG A 219 6.84 -19.59 -28.94
CA ARG A 219 7.91 -20.30 -29.66
C ARG A 219 8.12 -21.71 -29.08
N PRO A 220 7.24 -22.69 -29.42
CA PRO A 220 7.31 -24.04 -28.86
C PRO A 220 8.63 -24.77 -29.14
N GLU A 221 9.32 -24.36 -30.20
CA GLU A 221 10.62 -24.90 -30.63
C GLU A 221 11.73 -24.78 -29.56
N ILE A 222 11.57 -23.91 -28.56
CA ILE A 222 12.51 -23.86 -27.43
C ILE A 222 12.57 -25.19 -26.66
N VAL A 223 11.44 -25.90 -26.59
CA VAL A 223 11.36 -27.24 -25.97
C VAL A 223 11.69 -28.31 -27.00
N GLU A 224 10.98 -28.34 -28.12
CA GLU A 224 11.12 -29.36 -29.17
C GLU A 224 10.68 -28.81 -30.53
N LYS A 225 11.48 -29.08 -31.57
CA LYS A 225 11.18 -28.63 -32.94
C LYS A 225 9.92 -29.31 -33.45
N GLY A 226 9.00 -28.52 -34.03
CA GLY A 226 7.76 -29.03 -34.61
C GLY A 226 6.66 -29.35 -33.59
N LEU A 227 6.90 -29.06 -32.30
CA LEU A 227 5.88 -29.16 -31.28
C LEU A 227 4.80 -28.09 -31.48
N ARG A 228 3.52 -28.48 -31.40
CA ARG A 228 2.37 -27.58 -31.58
C ARG A 228 1.50 -27.54 -30.34
N VAL A 229 1.20 -26.35 -29.84
CA VAL A 229 0.29 -26.17 -28.70
C VAL A 229 -1.15 -26.40 -29.15
N VAL A 230 -1.87 -27.27 -28.43
CA VAL A 230 -3.28 -27.59 -28.65
C VAL A 230 -4.16 -26.90 -27.63
N SER A 231 -3.75 -26.90 -26.36
CA SER A 231 -4.47 -26.24 -25.27
C SER A 231 -3.48 -25.73 -24.23
N GLU A 232 -3.74 -24.54 -23.74
CA GLU A 232 -3.14 -23.97 -22.54
C GLU A 232 -4.04 -24.32 -21.35
N GLU A 233 -3.44 -24.57 -20.18
CA GLU A 233 -4.16 -24.74 -18.90
C GLU A 233 -5.38 -25.67 -19.00
N LYS A 234 -5.16 -26.87 -19.55
CA LYS A 234 -6.23 -27.83 -19.78
C LYS A 234 -6.64 -28.44 -18.44
N LYS A 235 -7.87 -28.14 -18.00
CA LYS A 235 -8.46 -28.78 -16.82
C LYS A 235 -8.80 -30.24 -17.13
N ILE A 236 -8.25 -31.14 -16.32
CA ILE A 236 -8.52 -32.58 -16.28
C ILE A 236 -8.90 -32.99 -14.85
N LYS A 237 -9.21 -34.27 -14.59
CA LYS A 237 -9.65 -34.69 -13.26
C LYS A 237 -8.51 -34.60 -12.24
N SER A 238 -7.30 -34.96 -12.65
CA SER A 238 -6.10 -34.93 -11.81
C SER A 238 -5.50 -33.53 -11.60
N GLY A 239 -5.97 -32.50 -12.31
CA GLY A 239 -5.51 -31.13 -12.11
C GLY A 239 -5.58 -30.26 -13.37
N LEU A 240 -4.68 -29.27 -13.42
CA LEU A 240 -4.57 -28.32 -14.52
C LEU A 240 -3.25 -28.59 -15.24
N VAL A 241 -3.32 -29.09 -16.48
CA VAL A 241 -2.14 -29.30 -17.31
C VAL A 241 -1.67 -27.96 -17.86
N ASP A 242 -0.42 -27.59 -17.63
CA ASP A 242 0.15 -26.32 -18.09
C ASP A 242 -0.01 -26.13 -19.60
N CYS A 243 0.47 -27.09 -20.40
CA CYS A 243 0.35 -27.08 -21.85
C CYS A 243 0.14 -28.50 -22.39
N LEU A 244 -0.91 -28.67 -23.19
CA LEU A 244 -1.15 -29.86 -23.99
C LEU A 244 -0.74 -29.58 -25.43
N CYS A 245 0.16 -30.39 -25.97
CA CYS A 245 0.75 -30.23 -27.28
C CYS A 245 0.64 -31.51 -28.11
N VAL A 246 1.01 -31.41 -29.39
CA VAL A 246 1.18 -32.54 -30.30
C VAL A 246 2.55 -32.43 -30.98
N ASP A 247 3.29 -33.54 -31.03
CA ASP A 247 4.59 -33.61 -31.71
C ASP A 247 4.46 -33.86 -33.22
N LEU A 248 5.59 -33.90 -33.93
CA LEU A 248 5.61 -34.13 -35.39
C LEU A 248 5.04 -35.49 -35.81
N ASN A 249 4.99 -36.47 -34.91
CA ASN A 249 4.44 -37.80 -35.17
C ASN A 249 2.95 -37.89 -34.80
N GLY A 250 2.32 -36.77 -34.40
CA GLY A 250 0.92 -36.75 -34.00
C GLY A 250 0.66 -37.23 -32.57
N ARG A 251 1.70 -37.46 -31.76
CA ARG A 251 1.54 -37.93 -30.38
C ARG A 251 1.24 -36.78 -29.44
N ILE A 252 0.41 -37.03 -28.44
CA ILE A 252 0.09 -36.03 -27.42
C ILE A 252 1.31 -35.82 -26.52
N VAL A 253 1.64 -34.57 -26.24
CA VAL A 253 2.74 -34.18 -25.34
C VAL A 253 2.18 -33.30 -24.23
N VAL A 254 2.28 -33.76 -23.00
CA VAL A 254 1.95 -33.00 -21.79
C VAL A 254 3.22 -32.31 -21.30
N LEU A 255 3.16 -30.99 -21.15
CA LEU A 255 4.26 -30.22 -20.57
C LEU A 255 3.87 -29.72 -19.18
N GLU A 256 4.81 -29.81 -18.26
CA GLU A 256 4.74 -29.21 -16.92
C GLU A 256 5.98 -28.31 -16.75
N PHE A 257 5.78 -27.05 -16.33
CA PHE A 257 6.86 -26.10 -16.16
C PHE A 257 7.15 -25.86 -14.68
N LYS A 258 8.43 -25.86 -14.30
CA LYS A 258 8.86 -25.42 -12.96
C LYS A 258 9.94 -24.36 -13.08
N ARG A 259 9.77 -23.25 -12.36
CA ARG A 259 10.75 -22.13 -12.39
C ARG A 259 12.09 -22.47 -11.76
N ASN A 260 12.08 -23.39 -10.80
CA ASN A 260 13.23 -23.77 -9.98
C ASN A 260 13.58 -25.25 -10.20
N ARG A 261 14.57 -25.74 -9.47
CA ARG A 261 14.87 -27.18 -9.40
C ARG A 261 13.61 -27.97 -9.05
N ALA A 262 13.20 -28.89 -9.94
CA ALA A 262 12.00 -29.68 -9.76
C ALA A 262 12.26 -30.92 -8.87
N GLY A 263 11.33 -31.18 -7.95
CA GLY A 263 11.33 -32.31 -7.03
C GLY A 263 10.49 -33.48 -7.53
N VAL A 264 10.33 -34.49 -6.65
CA VAL A 264 9.54 -35.70 -6.93
C VAL A 264 8.06 -35.36 -7.13
N ASP A 265 7.55 -34.37 -6.41
CA ASP A 265 6.20 -33.83 -6.51
C ASP A 265 5.84 -33.41 -7.94
N ALA A 266 6.75 -32.70 -8.63
CA ALA A 266 6.55 -32.29 -10.01
C ALA A 266 6.47 -33.48 -10.99
N VAL A 267 7.26 -34.53 -10.73
CA VAL A 267 7.27 -35.76 -11.54
C VAL A 267 5.98 -36.55 -11.33
N GLU A 268 5.51 -36.66 -10.09
CA GLU A 268 4.25 -37.33 -9.76
C GLU A 268 3.05 -36.59 -10.35
N GLN A 269 3.04 -35.26 -10.27
CA GLN A 269 2.04 -34.42 -10.91
C GLN A 269 1.97 -34.69 -12.42
N LEU A 270 3.10 -34.62 -13.13
CA LEU A 270 3.18 -34.91 -14.57
C LEU A 270 2.75 -36.36 -14.89
N SER A 271 3.15 -37.33 -14.07
CA SER A 271 2.76 -38.72 -14.22
C SER A 271 1.25 -38.92 -14.15
N ASN A 272 0.59 -38.27 -13.19
CA ASN A 272 -0.86 -38.36 -13.02
C ASN A 272 -1.58 -37.85 -14.27
N TYR A 273 -1.10 -36.74 -14.86
CA TYR A 273 -1.66 -36.18 -16.08
C TYR A 273 -1.50 -37.13 -17.28
N VAL A 274 -0.30 -37.68 -17.45
CA VAL A 274 0.00 -38.62 -18.53
C VAL A 274 -0.83 -39.89 -18.40
N GLN A 275 -0.95 -40.45 -17.19
CA GLN A 275 -1.73 -41.67 -16.95
C GLN A 275 -3.22 -41.47 -17.25
N GLU A 276 -3.80 -40.34 -16.82
CA GLU A 276 -5.20 -40.02 -17.10
C GLU A 276 -5.45 -39.88 -18.61
N LEU A 277 -4.58 -39.17 -19.33
CA LEU A 277 -4.73 -38.98 -20.77
C LEU A 277 -4.50 -40.27 -21.56
N ARG A 278 -3.61 -41.16 -21.11
CA ARG A 278 -3.41 -42.49 -21.69
C ARG A 278 -4.63 -43.40 -21.50
N ALA A 279 -5.39 -43.24 -20.42
CA ALA A 279 -6.62 -44.00 -20.20
C ALA A 279 -7.68 -43.73 -21.30
N GLY A 280 -7.57 -42.60 -22.02
CA GLY A 280 -8.36 -42.31 -23.22
C GLY A 280 -7.88 -43.01 -24.50
N GLY A 281 -6.89 -43.92 -24.42
CA GLY A 281 -6.38 -44.70 -25.55
C GLY A 281 -5.32 -44.00 -26.42
N SER A 282 -4.87 -42.81 -26.03
CA SER A 282 -3.87 -42.04 -26.78
C SER A 282 -2.43 -42.39 -26.37
N GLU A 283 -1.49 -42.34 -27.31
CA GLU A 283 -0.06 -42.31 -26.98
C GLU A 283 0.30 -40.92 -26.45
N VAL A 284 0.74 -40.87 -25.19
CA VAL A 284 1.03 -39.61 -24.48
C VAL A 284 2.47 -39.60 -23.96
N ARG A 285 3.21 -38.57 -24.30
CA ARG A 285 4.52 -38.20 -23.73
C ARG A 285 4.31 -37.17 -22.62
N GLY A 286 5.10 -37.24 -21.55
CA GLY A 286 5.15 -36.21 -20.53
C GLY A 286 6.54 -35.62 -20.48
N VAL A 287 6.65 -34.30 -20.57
CA VAL A 287 7.91 -33.56 -20.58
C VAL A 287 7.91 -32.55 -19.43
N LEU A 288 8.80 -32.74 -18.47
CA LEU A 288 9.03 -31.79 -17.38
C LEU A 288 10.07 -30.75 -17.84
N VAL A 289 9.73 -29.47 -17.77
CA VAL A 289 10.59 -28.36 -18.19
C VAL A 289 11.03 -27.57 -16.96
N ALA A 290 12.32 -27.64 -16.61
CA ALA A 290 12.85 -26.93 -15.45
C ALA A 290 14.38 -26.68 -15.57
N PRO A 291 14.97 -25.76 -14.78
CA PRO A 291 16.41 -25.54 -14.79
C PRO A 291 17.25 -26.75 -14.36
N SER A 292 16.70 -27.62 -13.50
CA SER A 292 17.33 -28.84 -12.98
C SER A 292 16.33 -29.74 -12.24
N LEU A 293 16.76 -30.96 -11.89
CA LEU A 293 16.01 -31.93 -11.08
C LEU A 293 16.78 -32.30 -9.81
N THR A 294 16.08 -32.75 -8.77
CA THR A 294 16.72 -33.55 -7.70
C THR A 294 17.12 -34.93 -8.23
N ARG A 295 18.01 -35.63 -7.53
CA ARG A 295 18.45 -36.97 -7.96
C ARG A 295 17.28 -37.96 -7.91
N GLU A 296 16.50 -37.88 -6.84
CA GLU A 296 15.32 -38.70 -6.59
C GLU A 296 14.26 -38.44 -7.67
N ALA A 297 14.04 -37.18 -8.05
CA ALA A 297 13.13 -36.81 -9.13
C ALA A 297 13.60 -37.39 -10.48
N TYR A 298 14.90 -37.36 -10.76
CA TYR A 298 15.45 -37.94 -11.99
C TYR A 298 15.25 -39.46 -12.06
N ASP A 299 15.53 -40.17 -10.96
CA ASP A 299 15.36 -41.63 -10.89
C ASP A 299 13.88 -42.02 -11.05
N LYS A 300 12.97 -41.27 -10.41
CA LYS A 300 11.52 -41.44 -10.56
C LYS A 300 11.03 -41.12 -11.97
N LEU A 301 11.52 -40.04 -12.58
CA LEU A 301 11.16 -39.62 -13.94
C LEU A 301 11.54 -40.70 -14.95
N LYS A 302 12.72 -41.33 -14.78
CA LYS A 302 13.15 -42.47 -15.58
C LYS A 302 12.27 -43.71 -15.39
N SER A 303 11.94 -44.07 -14.15
CA SER A 303 11.13 -45.26 -13.88
C SER A 303 9.71 -45.14 -14.47
N LEU A 304 9.19 -43.92 -14.56
CA LEU A 304 7.89 -43.60 -15.16
C LEU A 304 7.93 -43.35 -16.67
N LYS A 305 9.12 -43.45 -17.30
CA LYS A 305 9.33 -43.17 -18.74
C LYS A 305 8.83 -41.78 -19.15
N LEU A 306 9.05 -40.81 -18.29
CA LEU A 306 8.81 -39.39 -18.56
C LEU A 306 10.10 -38.72 -19.06
N GLU A 307 9.96 -37.56 -19.68
CA GLU A 307 11.05 -36.82 -20.31
C GLU A 307 11.39 -35.56 -19.52
N PHE A 308 12.64 -35.11 -19.63
CA PHE A 308 13.09 -33.88 -18.99
C PHE A 308 13.76 -32.96 -20.00
N LYS A 309 13.33 -31.69 -20.01
CA LYS A 309 13.97 -30.62 -20.78
C LYS A 309 14.57 -29.58 -19.82
N ARG A 310 15.90 -29.51 -19.83
CA ARG A 310 16.65 -28.53 -19.03
C ARG A 310 16.59 -27.13 -19.65
N LEU A 311 15.73 -26.27 -19.13
CA LEU A 311 15.59 -24.87 -19.56
C LEU A 311 15.38 -23.97 -18.34
N SER A 312 16.15 -22.88 -18.29
CA SER A 312 16.02 -21.87 -17.24
C SER A 312 15.06 -20.75 -17.64
N VAL A 313 14.62 -19.97 -16.66
CA VAL A 313 13.70 -18.84 -16.89
C VAL A 313 14.32 -17.82 -17.84
N GLU A 314 15.63 -17.59 -17.74
CA GLU A 314 16.38 -16.64 -18.58
C GLU A 314 16.25 -16.97 -20.06
N LYS A 315 16.34 -18.25 -20.44
CA LYS A 315 16.14 -18.68 -21.84
C LYS A 315 14.75 -18.36 -22.37
N PHE A 316 13.73 -18.41 -21.52
CA PHE A 316 12.37 -18.02 -21.89
C PHE A 316 12.22 -16.50 -21.97
N ILE A 317 12.93 -15.74 -21.15
CA ILE A 317 12.98 -14.28 -21.25
C ILE A 317 13.62 -13.87 -22.58
N GLU A 318 14.76 -14.46 -22.95
CA GLU A 318 15.44 -14.22 -24.25
C GLU A 318 14.51 -14.48 -25.45
N VAL A 319 13.63 -15.49 -25.36
CA VAL A 319 12.58 -15.74 -26.38
C VAL A 319 11.66 -14.53 -26.50
N LEU A 320 11.09 -14.06 -25.39
CA LEU A 320 10.14 -12.94 -25.40
C LEU A 320 10.78 -11.65 -25.91
N GLU A 321 12.03 -11.40 -25.53
CA GLU A 321 12.80 -10.25 -26.00
C GLU A 321 13.04 -10.31 -27.51
N SER A 322 13.51 -11.45 -28.03
CA SER A 322 13.73 -11.62 -29.47
C SER A 322 12.45 -11.45 -30.31
N ILE A 323 11.29 -11.83 -29.75
CA ILE A 323 9.99 -11.62 -30.42
C ILE A 323 9.62 -10.14 -30.41
N ARG A 324 9.84 -9.44 -29.29
CA ARG A 324 9.57 -8.00 -29.19
C ARG A 324 10.44 -7.18 -30.16
N GLU A 325 11.72 -7.51 -30.28
CA GLU A 325 12.63 -6.84 -31.21
C GLU A 325 12.18 -7.01 -32.66
N ARG A 326 11.85 -8.23 -33.09
CA ARG A 326 11.32 -8.49 -34.44
C ARG A 326 10.07 -7.68 -34.74
N LEU A 327 9.13 -7.59 -33.78
CA LEU A 327 7.92 -6.81 -33.95
C LEU A 327 8.21 -5.31 -34.11
N ARG A 328 9.19 -4.76 -33.38
CA ARG A 328 9.61 -3.36 -33.52
C ARG A 328 10.20 -3.06 -34.91
N PHE A 329 11.02 -3.97 -35.44
CA PHE A 329 11.61 -3.82 -36.78
C PHE A 329 10.58 -4.00 -37.92
N GLN A 330 9.45 -4.67 -37.69
CA GLN A 330 8.38 -4.80 -38.68
C GLN A 330 7.41 -3.60 -38.70
N THR A 331 7.42 -2.78 -37.66
CA THR A 331 6.56 -1.58 -37.53
C THR A 331 7.32 -0.26 -37.75
N SER A 332 8.60 -0.32 -38.11
CA SER A 332 9.47 0.83 -38.42
C SER A 332 9.71 0.91 -39.92
#